data_AF-A0A9W4IGD6-F1
#
_entry.id   AF-A0A9W4IGD6-F1
#
_cell.length_a   1.000
_cell.length_b   1.000
_cell.length_c   1.000
_cell.angle_alpha   90.00
_cell.angle_beta   90.00
_cell.angle_gamma   90.00
#
_symmetry.space_group_name_H-M   'P 1'
#
loop_
_entity.id
_entity.type
_entity.pdbx_description
1 polymer ?
#
loop_
_entity_poly.entity_id
_entity_poly.type
_entity_poly.pdbx_seq_one_letter_code
_entity_poly.pdbx_strand_id
1 'polypeptide(L)'
;MAEADDDAVISFDSLPLDPAGPRGNAWGRFGKHDQLGTLNLLTPERVAEAAKEIRTGVRISLDWPLSMPSHPSFNRDPFKQELVLRNPNCVYDDILTFNSQGSTQWDGFRHYANQKSRQFYNGHTTEEIESSDIIGIHSICEHGGITGRGVLLDYAEWATTNSITISAFESEAIILDNLKRVVKDHNLNFQKGDILFIRSGFTAAYNKLENQQRKELALRSSPDFSGVEATEGMVRWLWEHQFSAVAGDAPSFERAPIRGAHADPNFNLHEWVLAGWGTPIGEMFDLEKLSEHCKASGRYSFFLSSMPLKVIGGVASPPNAPSILQANNSQIFHLPFRTHHTHLSLFSPTMPIEIPQASSLKDLFSLKDKVVVVTGASGPRGIGLEAARGCAEMGGNIAITYFSRRETAEANAKALQEEYGIQAKAYKCDTSKWNEVQELVANVIADFGRIDSFIANAGRTADAGVLDGSVEDWENIIQADLNSVFYCAKAVGPHFKERGKGSFVITASMSGHIVNFPQEQTSYNVAKAGCIHMARSLANEWRDFARVNSISPGYINTGLGDFVDEETQKSWNNMIPMGRQSDPKELKAAYVYFASDASSYTTGADLRIDGGYICR
;
A
#
# COMPACT_ATOMS: atom_id res chain seq x y z
N MET A 1 18.14 29.18 21.08
CA MET A 1 19.36 28.36 21.27
C MET A 1 19.52 27.60 19.97
N ALA A 2 20.73 27.59 19.40
CA ALA A 2 20.98 26.93 18.12
C ALA A 2 20.54 25.46 18.18
N GLU A 3 19.72 25.03 17.24
CA GLU A 3 19.43 23.62 16.98
C GLU A 3 20.78 22.92 16.76
N ALA A 4 21.09 21.93 17.60
CA ALA A 4 22.28 21.14 17.44
C ALA A 4 22.19 20.38 16.11
N ASP A 5 23.31 20.25 15.41
CA ASP A 5 23.41 19.50 14.17
C ASP A 5 23.12 18.00 14.46
N ASP A 6 21.88 17.56 14.22
CA ASP A 6 21.40 16.18 14.42
C ASP A 6 22.18 15.14 13.58
N ASP A 7 23.05 15.61 12.68
CA ASP A 7 23.94 14.78 11.89
C ASP A 7 25.34 14.54 12.47
N ALA A 8 25.70 15.20 13.56
CA ALA A 8 26.97 14.95 14.25
C ALA A 8 27.03 13.51 14.81
N VAL A 9 28.04 12.74 14.40
CA VAL A 9 28.30 11.39 14.93
C VAL A 9 28.89 11.51 16.32
N ILE A 10 28.10 11.17 17.35
CA ILE A 10 28.55 11.11 18.74
C ILE A 10 29.37 9.82 18.91
N SER A 11 30.65 9.94 19.25
CA SER A 11 31.50 8.77 19.51
C SER A 11 31.04 8.03 20.78
N PHE A 12 31.15 6.70 20.80
CA PHE A 12 30.83 5.90 21.99
C PHE A 12 31.62 6.35 23.22
N ASP A 13 32.89 6.75 23.05
CA ASP A 13 33.75 7.19 24.15
C ASP A 13 33.36 8.54 24.74
N SER A 14 32.42 9.26 24.11
CA SER A 14 31.86 10.50 24.65
C SER A 14 30.63 10.28 25.53
N LEU A 15 30.14 9.05 25.65
CA LEU A 15 29.04 8.70 26.55
C LEU A 15 29.56 8.51 27.99
N PRO A 16 28.78 8.89 29.03
CA PRO A 16 27.41 9.40 28.96
C PRO A 16 27.31 10.87 28.53
N LEU A 17 26.23 11.23 27.83
CA LEU A 17 25.92 12.62 27.49
C LEU A 17 25.36 13.41 28.68
N ASP A 18 24.52 12.79 29.50
CA ASP A 18 24.08 13.34 30.78
C ASP A 18 24.90 12.72 31.93
N PRO A 19 25.77 13.50 32.60
CA PRO A 19 26.55 13.02 33.74
C PRO A 19 25.71 12.56 34.94
N ALA A 20 24.45 12.99 35.05
CA ALA A 20 23.54 12.57 36.11
C ALA A 20 22.87 11.21 35.82
N GLY A 21 22.90 10.74 34.56
CA GLY A 21 22.30 9.49 34.14
C GLY A 21 23.21 8.26 34.34
N PRO A 22 22.72 7.06 33.95
CA PRO A 22 23.48 5.83 34.02
C PRO A 22 24.66 5.83 33.03
N ARG A 23 25.65 4.96 33.26
CA ARG A 23 26.82 4.83 32.40
C ARG A 23 26.39 4.63 30.94
N GLY A 24 27.03 5.37 30.04
CA GLY A 24 26.83 5.18 28.60
C GLY A 24 25.52 5.73 28.05
N ASN A 25 24.74 6.50 28.83
CA ASN A 25 23.48 7.08 28.35
C ASN A 25 23.70 8.12 27.25
N ALA A 26 22.70 8.26 26.37
CA ALA A 26 22.63 9.28 25.34
C ALA A 26 21.53 10.32 25.64
N TRP A 27 21.23 10.56 26.91
CA TRP A 27 20.14 11.45 27.30
C TRP A 27 20.41 12.89 26.88
N GLY A 28 19.34 13.58 26.48
CA GLY A 28 19.42 14.91 25.89
C GLY A 28 19.91 14.97 24.44
N ARG A 29 20.35 13.85 23.83
CA ARG A 29 20.82 13.80 22.43
C ARG A 29 19.84 14.45 21.45
N PHE A 30 18.56 14.11 21.55
CA PHE A 30 17.49 14.63 20.71
C PHE A 30 16.64 15.69 21.43
N GLY A 31 17.15 16.25 22.53
CA GLY A 31 16.45 17.19 23.38
C GLY A 31 15.89 16.59 24.67
N LYS A 32 15.74 17.45 25.68
CA LYS A 32 15.28 17.09 27.04
C LYS A 32 13.81 16.64 27.15
N HIS A 33 13.03 16.81 26.09
CA HIS A 33 11.61 16.46 26.04
C HIS A 33 11.32 15.44 24.93
N ASP A 34 12.37 14.86 24.36
CA ASP A 34 12.25 13.84 23.33
C ASP A 34 11.57 12.58 23.88
N GLN A 35 10.73 11.98 23.03
CA GLN A 35 9.97 10.77 23.31
C GLN A 35 10.18 9.68 22.24
N LEU A 36 11.05 9.91 21.26
CA LEU A 36 11.28 9.01 20.12
C LEU A 36 12.66 8.35 20.13
N GLY A 37 13.62 8.90 20.88
CA GLY A 37 14.96 8.35 21.00
C GLY A 37 15.63 8.19 19.64
N THR A 38 16.25 7.04 19.38
CA THR A 38 16.92 6.78 18.11
C THR A 38 15.98 6.65 16.91
N LEU A 39 14.66 6.64 17.11
CA LEU A 39 13.73 6.75 15.98
C LEU A 39 13.79 8.14 15.32
N ASN A 40 14.31 9.17 15.99
CA ASN A 40 14.63 10.45 15.35
C ASN A 40 15.67 10.31 14.22
N LEU A 41 16.40 9.19 14.16
CA LEU A 41 17.29 8.88 13.04
C LEU A 41 16.52 8.57 11.75
N LEU A 42 15.24 8.21 11.83
CA LEU A 42 14.34 7.95 10.69
C LEU A 42 13.78 9.26 10.13
N THR A 43 14.66 10.13 9.63
CA THR A 43 14.25 11.39 9.02
C THR A 43 13.42 11.16 7.75
N PRO A 44 12.57 12.10 7.32
CA PRO A 44 11.80 11.98 6.07
C PRO A 44 12.66 11.58 4.87
N GLU A 45 13.89 12.10 4.76
CA GLU A 45 14.83 11.78 3.68
C GLU A 45 15.30 10.33 3.73
N ARG A 46 15.64 9.82 4.93
CA ARG A 46 16.06 8.43 5.11
C ARG A 46 14.92 7.45 4.89
N VAL A 47 13.70 7.80 5.31
CA VAL A 47 12.51 6.97 5.04
C VAL A 47 12.19 6.96 3.54
N ALA A 48 12.31 8.11 2.85
CA ALA A 48 12.17 8.18 1.40
C ALA A 48 13.26 7.38 0.67
N GLU A 49 14.51 7.39 1.16
CA GLU A 49 15.58 6.56 0.63
C GLU A 49 15.29 5.07 0.85
N ALA A 50 14.85 4.69 2.05
CA ALA A 50 14.45 3.33 2.38
C ALA A 50 13.33 2.82 1.47
N ALA A 51 12.39 3.69 1.04
CA ALA A 51 11.33 3.31 0.11
C ALA A 51 11.88 2.81 -1.24
N LYS A 52 13.11 3.19 -1.62
CA LYS A 52 13.80 2.64 -2.81
C LYS A 52 14.24 1.19 -2.64
N GLU A 53 14.17 0.58 -1.45
CA GLU A 53 14.39 -0.86 -1.30
C GLU A 53 13.31 -1.69 -2.02
N ILE A 54 12.13 -1.09 -2.30
CA ILE A 54 10.98 -1.66 -3.01
C ILE A 54 11.28 -1.76 -4.54
N ARG A 55 11.67 -2.97 -5.06
CA ARG A 55 11.77 -3.38 -6.53
C ARG A 55 10.67 -4.32 -7.26
N THR A 56 10.59 -5.67 -7.04
CA THR A 56 9.55 -6.80 -6.90
C THR A 56 8.00 -6.82 -6.88
N GLY A 57 7.41 -7.19 -5.72
CA GLY A 57 6.05 -6.83 -5.20
C GLY A 57 5.83 -7.25 -3.75
N VAL A 58 6.84 -7.88 -3.14
CA VAL A 58 6.64 -8.93 -2.18
C VAL A 58 6.40 -8.32 -0.81
N ARG A 59 5.43 -8.88 -0.09
CA ARG A 59 5.07 -8.45 1.25
C ARG A 59 5.19 -9.65 2.15
N ILE A 60 6.02 -9.56 3.17
CA ILE A 60 6.24 -10.63 4.15
C ILE A 60 5.90 -10.04 5.51
N SER A 61 4.83 -10.58 6.12
CA SER A 61 4.51 -10.29 7.52
C SER A 61 5.65 -10.80 8.39
N LEU A 62 6.18 -9.94 9.26
CA LEU A 62 7.14 -10.33 10.28
C LEU A 62 6.45 -10.62 11.64
N ASP A 63 5.12 -10.47 11.69
CA ASP A 63 4.33 -10.78 12.86
C ASP A 63 4.14 -12.30 12.94
N TRP A 64 4.57 -12.89 14.06
CA TRP A 64 4.14 -14.21 14.51
C TRP A 64 2.68 -14.11 14.96
N PRO A 65 1.85 -15.17 14.84
CA PRO A 65 0.48 -15.11 15.31
C PRO A 65 0.43 -14.71 16.78
N LEU A 66 -0.51 -13.84 17.16
CA LEU A 66 -0.67 -13.41 18.56
C LEU A 66 -0.88 -14.58 19.53
N SER A 67 -1.36 -15.73 19.03
CA SER A 67 -1.47 -16.99 19.78
C SER A 67 -0.13 -17.70 20.03
N MET A 68 0.99 -17.16 19.54
CA MET A 68 2.32 -17.72 19.62
C MET A 68 3.29 -16.75 20.30
N PRO A 69 4.21 -17.24 21.16
CA PRO A 69 4.30 -18.60 21.65
C PRO A 69 3.03 -19.03 22.41
N SER A 70 2.58 -20.27 22.21
CA SER A 70 1.33 -20.76 22.80
C SER A 70 1.39 -20.88 24.33
N HIS A 71 2.61 -21.00 24.86
CA HIS A 71 2.92 -20.85 26.29
C HIS A 71 4.06 -19.83 26.39
N PRO A 72 3.75 -18.53 26.62
CA PRO A 72 4.76 -17.50 26.78
C PRO A 72 5.66 -17.75 28.00
N SER A 73 6.92 -17.34 27.89
CA SER A 73 7.88 -17.39 29.00
C SER A 73 7.69 -16.20 29.96
N PHE A 74 8.53 -16.13 31.00
CA PHE A 74 8.53 -15.02 31.97
C PHE A 74 7.22 -14.84 32.75
N ASN A 75 6.46 -15.93 32.91
CA ASN A 75 5.18 -15.93 33.61
C ASN A 75 4.15 -14.95 32.99
N ARG A 76 4.23 -14.71 31.68
CA ARG A 76 3.28 -13.90 30.92
C ARG A 76 2.03 -14.72 30.58
N ASP A 77 0.86 -14.08 30.62
CA ASP A 77 -0.39 -14.72 30.24
C ASP A 77 -0.43 -15.06 28.73
N PRO A 78 -0.91 -16.26 28.35
CA PRO A 78 -1.12 -16.60 26.94
C PRO A 78 -2.27 -15.79 26.33
N PHE A 79 -2.21 -15.60 25.02
CA PHE A 79 -3.27 -14.98 24.24
C PHE A 79 -4.59 -15.75 24.35
N LYS A 80 -5.69 -15.01 24.46
CA LYS A 80 -7.07 -15.52 24.48
C LYS A 80 -7.91 -14.76 23.47
N GLN A 81 -8.67 -15.50 22.66
CA GLN A 81 -9.70 -14.97 21.76
C GLN A 81 -11.04 -15.55 22.16
N GLU A 82 -12.03 -14.68 22.37
CA GLU A 82 -13.42 -15.05 22.62
C GLU A 82 -14.28 -14.58 21.45
N LEU A 83 -15.05 -15.48 20.83
CA LEU A 83 -16.01 -15.14 19.77
C LEU A 83 -17.39 -14.90 20.38
N VAL A 84 -17.99 -13.75 20.09
CA VAL A 84 -19.27 -13.30 20.62
C VAL A 84 -20.30 -13.19 19.51
N LEU A 85 -21.26 -14.13 19.48
CA LEU A 85 -22.39 -14.10 18.55
C LEU A 85 -23.41 -13.03 18.95
N ARG A 86 -23.74 -12.12 18.02
CA ARG A 86 -24.68 -11.01 18.19
C ARG A 86 -26.07 -11.34 17.66
N ASN A 87 -26.79 -12.16 18.41
CA ASN A 87 -28.19 -12.51 18.13
C ASN A 87 -29.13 -11.28 18.12
N PRO A 88 -30.21 -11.30 17.32
CA PRO A 88 -30.67 -12.40 16.46
C PRO A 88 -29.95 -12.49 15.10
N ASN A 89 -29.04 -11.56 14.81
CA ASN A 89 -28.29 -11.56 13.56
C ASN A 89 -27.15 -12.58 13.62
N CYS A 90 -26.78 -13.15 12.47
CA CYS A 90 -25.61 -14.02 12.36
C CYS A 90 -24.33 -13.18 12.19
N VAL A 91 -23.96 -12.45 13.26
CA VAL A 91 -22.79 -11.58 13.31
C VAL A 91 -21.92 -11.99 14.49
N TYR A 92 -20.61 -12.15 14.29
CA TYR A 92 -19.66 -12.43 15.37
C TYR A 92 -18.76 -11.21 15.58
N ASP A 93 -18.65 -10.77 16.83
CA ASP A 93 -17.54 -9.94 17.30
C ASP A 93 -16.50 -10.85 17.95
N ASP A 94 -15.27 -10.37 18.14
CA ASP A 94 -14.29 -11.04 18.99
C ASP A 94 -13.69 -10.11 20.05
N ILE A 95 -13.25 -10.73 21.16
CA ILE A 95 -12.56 -10.07 22.26
C ILE A 95 -11.18 -10.71 22.37
N LEU A 96 -10.14 -9.89 22.23
CA LEU A 96 -8.75 -10.32 22.35
C LEU A 96 -8.20 -9.89 23.71
N THR A 97 -7.70 -10.84 24.49
CA THR A 97 -6.99 -10.57 25.74
C THR A 97 -5.57 -11.12 25.62
N PHE A 98 -4.57 -10.24 25.77
CA PHE A 98 -3.17 -10.61 25.61
C PHE A 98 -2.25 -9.71 26.42
N ASN A 99 -1.09 -10.27 26.77
CA ASN A 99 0.04 -9.49 27.25
C ASN A 99 0.74 -8.84 26.04
N SER A 100 1.00 -7.53 26.07
CA SER A 100 1.62 -6.81 24.94
C SER A 100 3.05 -7.25 24.64
N GLN A 101 3.66 -7.99 25.57
CA GLN A 101 4.95 -8.66 25.42
C GLN A 101 4.80 -10.19 25.24
N GLY A 102 3.62 -10.67 24.82
CA GLY A 102 3.29 -12.09 24.76
C GLY A 102 3.57 -12.77 23.42
N SER A 103 3.91 -12.01 22.39
CA SER A 103 4.11 -12.45 21.00
C SER A 103 5.09 -11.47 20.31
N THR A 104 5.18 -11.45 18.97
CA THR A 104 5.95 -10.42 18.26
C THR A 104 5.62 -9.05 18.81
N GLN A 105 6.64 -8.27 19.18
CA GLN A 105 6.46 -7.04 19.94
C GLN A 105 7.55 -6.01 19.64
N TRP A 106 7.22 -4.73 19.86
CA TRP A 106 8.18 -3.67 20.13
C TRP A 106 8.08 -3.24 21.58
N ASP A 107 9.19 -3.28 22.29
CA ASP A 107 9.33 -2.70 23.62
C ASP A 107 9.58 -1.20 23.51
N GLY A 108 8.67 -0.43 24.12
CA GLY A 108 8.81 1.01 24.26
C GLY A 108 9.64 1.38 25.49
N PHE A 109 9.98 2.66 25.62
CA PHE A 109 10.93 3.12 26.64
C PHE A 109 10.42 3.02 28.09
N ARG A 110 9.14 2.67 28.29
CA ARG A 110 8.53 2.35 29.58
C ARG A 110 8.79 0.90 30.04
N HIS A 111 9.32 0.04 29.16
CA HIS A 111 9.38 -1.41 29.43
C HIS A 111 10.43 -1.79 30.47
N TYR A 112 11.67 -1.32 30.30
CA TYR A 112 12.79 -1.73 31.14
C TYR A 112 13.65 -0.52 31.53
N ALA A 113 13.64 -0.17 32.81
CA ALA A 113 14.49 0.89 33.36
C ALA A 113 15.93 0.40 33.55
N ASN A 114 16.87 1.35 33.67
CA ASN A 114 18.16 1.03 34.25
C ASN A 114 17.98 0.65 35.74
N GLN A 115 18.37 -0.56 36.12
CA GLN A 115 18.04 -1.10 37.44
C GLN A 115 18.79 -0.40 38.59
N LYS A 116 19.95 0.18 38.33
CA LYS A 116 20.75 0.89 39.36
C LYS A 116 20.19 2.29 39.64
N SER A 117 19.93 3.07 38.60
CA SER A 117 19.38 4.43 38.74
C SER A 117 17.86 4.45 38.96
N ARG A 118 17.16 3.37 38.58
CA ARG A 118 15.70 3.26 38.55
C ARG A 118 15.04 4.31 37.65
N GLN A 119 15.75 4.71 36.60
CA GLN A 119 15.30 5.68 35.62
C GLN A 119 15.16 5.04 34.23
N PHE A 120 14.19 5.54 33.49
CA PHE A 120 13.92 5.21 32.09
C PHE A 120 14.63 6.20 31.16
N TYR A 121 14.38 6.08 29.85
CA TYR A 121 14.95 6.97 28.85
C TYR A 121 14.78 8.46 29.24
N ASN A 122 15.83 9.24 29.01
CA ASN A 122 15.89 10.68 29.30
C ASN A 122 15.66 11.05 30.78
N GLY A 123 15.95 10.12 31.71
CA GLY A 123 15.91 10.39 33.15
C GLY A 123 14.55 10.24 33.81
N HIS A 124 13.54 9.77 33.06
CA HIS A 124 12.19 9.64 33.59
C HIS A 124 12.10 8.65 34.75
N THR A 125 11.32 8.99 35.75
CA THR A 125 11.15 8.24 36.99
C THR A 125 9.94 7.31 36.93
N THR A 126 9.88 6.31 37.82
CA THR A 126 8.69 5.46 37.96
C THR A 126 7.41 6.27 38.23
N GLU A 127 7.49 7.32 39.04
CA GLU A 127 6.34 8.18 39.35
C GLU A 127 5.80 8.88 38.09
N GLU A 128 6.67 9.36 37.21
CA GLU A 128 6.26 9.96 35.92
C GLU A 128 5.62 8.93 34.98
N ILE A 129 6.13 7.70 34.95
CA ILE A 129 5.56 6.62 34.13
C ILE A 129 4.15 6.24 34.61
N GLU A 130 3.93 6.19 35.92
CA GLU A 130 2.64 5.83 36.52
C GLU A 130 1.60 6.96 36.44
N SER A 131 2.05 8.22 36.47
CA SER A 131 1.16 9.39 36.54
C SER A 131 0.89 10.08 35.19
N SER A 132 1.62 9.72 34.13
CA SER A 132 1.50 10.35 32.81
C SER A 132 1.59 9.33 31.67
N ASP A 133 1.49 9.80 30.42
CA ASP A 133 1.69 9.03 29.18
C ASP A 133 3.07 9.24 28.54
N ILE A 134 3.97 10.01 29.16
CA ILE A 134 5.31 10.32 28.64
C ILE A 134 6.09 9.09 28.19
N ILE A 135 6.80 9.18 27.06
CA ILE A 135 7.57 8.08 26.44
C ILE A 135 6.76 6.79 26.19
N GLY A 136 5.43 6.90 26.14
CA GLY A 136 4.54 5.78 25.84
C GLY A 136 4.56 5.41 24.36
N ILE A 137 4.28 4.15 24.03
CA ILE A 137 4.44 3.64 22.67
C ILE A 137 3.54 4.33 21.62
N HIS A 138 2.40 4.89 22.02
CA HIS A 138 1.56 5.73 21.15
C HIS A 138 2.32 6.91 20.52
N SER A 139 3.33 7.48 21.19
CA SER A 139 4.13 8.56 20.61
C SER A 139 4.85 8.10 19.34
N ILE A 140 5.30 6.84 19.29
CA ILE A 140 5.87 6.23 18.09
C ILE A 140 4.82 6.15 16.98
N CYS A 141 3.59 5.73 17.30
CA CYS A 141 2.49 5.67 16.33
C CYS A 141 2.16 7.04 15.73
N GLU A 142 2.13 8.08 16.57
CA GLU A 142 1.81 9.45 16.16
C GLU A 142 2.86 10.06 15.24
N HIS A 143 4.08 9.53 15.25
CA HIS A 143 5.21 9.99 14.43
C HIS A 143 5.51 9.05 13.26
N GLY A 144 4.54 8.24 12.82
CA GLY A 144 4.67 7.41 11.60
C GLY A 144 5.25 6.01 11.83
N GLY A 145 5.31 5.57 13.09
CA GLY A 145 5.72 4.20 13.44
C GLY A 145 7.22 3.97 13.27
N ILE A 146 7.60 2.70 13.29
CA ILE A 146 8.98 2.28 13.00
C ILE A 146 9.03 1.93 11.51
N THR A 147 9.23 2.96 10.70
CA THR A 147 9.19 2.88 9.22
C THR A 147 10.53 3.33 8.64
N GLY A 148 11.20 2.47 7.89
CA GLY A 148 12.54 2.75 7.39
C GLY A 148 13.20 1.57 6.70
N ARG A 149 14.53 1.58 6.62
CA ARG A 149 15.32 0.52 5.98
C ARG A 149 15.63 -0.56 7.01
N GLY A 150 15.06 -1.76 6.84
CA GLY A 150 15.40 -2.95 7.60
C GLY A 150 16.60 -3.67 7.01
N VAL A 151 17.45 -4.26 7.86
CA VAL A 151 18.57 -5.12 7.46
C VAL A 151 18.56 -6.39 8.28
N LEU A 152 18.52 -7.55 7.61
CA LEU A 152 18.55 -8.87 8.23
C LEU A 152 19.98 -9.42 8.31
N LEU A 153 20.44 -9.68 9.52
CA LEU A 153 21.54 -10.59 9.80
C LEU A 153 20.96 -11.98 10.07
N ASP A 154 20.95 -12.82 9.03
CA ASP A 154 20.47 -14.20 9.13
C ASP A 154 21.54 -15.11 9.75
N TYR A 155 21.76 -14.95 11.06
CA TYR A 155 22.74 -15.74 11.79
C TYR A 155 22.41 -17.22 11.72
N ALA A 156 21.13 -17.61 11.85
CA ALA A 156 20.76 -19.01 11.89
C ALA A 156 21.05 -19.77 10.58
N GLU A 157 20.78 -19.15 9.44
CA GLU A 157 21.15 -19.70 8.13
C GLU A 157 22.67 -19.75 7.97
N TRP A 158 23.36 -18.67 8.31
CA TRP A 158 24.81 -18.58 8.18
C TRP A 158 25.54 -19.59 9.06
N ALA A 159 25.10 -19.78 10.31
CA ALA A 159 25.68 -20.74 11.24
C ALA A 159 25.51 -22.17 10.71
N THR A 160 24.33 -22.48 10.17
CA THR A 160 24.07 -23.78 9.51
C THR A 160 25.03 -24.02 8.35
N THR A 161 25.21 -23.03 7.47
CA THR A 161 26.15 -23.10 6.34
C THR A 161 27.61 -23.24 6.78
N ASN A 162 27.95 -22.73 7.96
CA ASN A 162 29.29 -22.80 8.56
C ASN A 162 29.46 -23.96 9.57
N SER A 163 28.53 -24.92 9.61
CA SER A 163 28.58 -26.07 10.52
C SER A 163 28.66 -25.70 12.01
N ILE A 164 28.08 -24.56 12.39
CA ILE A 164 27.91 -24.13 13.78
C ILE A 164 26.53 -24.59 14.25
N THR A 165 26.50 -25.38 15.33
CA THR A 165 25.25 -25.81 15.96
C THR A 165 24.60 -24.64 16.69
N ILE A 166 23.28 -24.52 16.55
CA ILE A 166 22.46 -23.51 17.23
C ILE A 166 21.58 -24.21 18.26
N SER A 167 21.67 -23.78 19.51
CA SER A 167 20.79 -24.26 20.58
C SER A 167 19.85 -23.13 21.03
N ALA A 168 18.74 -22.93 20.29
CA ALA A 168 17.83 -21.80 20.53
C ALA A 168 17.20 -21.76 21.94
N PHE A 169 17.12 -22.91 22.62
CA PHE A 169 16.53 -23.06 23.96
C PHE A 169 17.56 -23.19 25.08
N GLU A 170 18.83 -22.93 24.78
CA GLU A 170 19.92 -22.90 25.73
C GLU A 170 20.48 -21.47 25.82
N SER A 171 21.15 -21.16 26.92
CA SER A 171 21.80 -19.87 27.10
C SER A 171 23.10 -19.82 26.28
N GLU A 172 22.99 -19.63 24.97
CA GLU A 172 24.12 -19.53 24.03
C GLU A 172 24.23 -18.14 23.41
N ALA A 173 25.44 -17.59 23.39
CA ALA A 173 25.70 -16.24 22.89
C ALA A 173 25.92 -16.22 21.37
N ILE A 174 25.18 -15.34 20.68
CA ILE A 174 25.49 -14.90 19.32
C ILE A 174 26.57 -13.81 19.46
N ILE A 175 27.83 -14.22 19.29
CA ILE A 175 28.98 -13.35 19.51
C ILE A 175 29.18 -12.35 18.37
N LEU A 176 29.75 -11.18 18.67
CA LEU A 176 29.96 -10.09 17.73
C LEU A 176 30.78 -10.51 16.51
N ASP A 177 31.81 -11.34 16.71
CA ASP A 177 32.68 -11.79 15.63
C ASP A 177 31.92 -12.62 14.59
N ASN A 178 30.91 -13.39 15.01
CA ASN A 178 30.05 -14.12 14.08
C ASN A 178 29.15 -13.15 13.31
N LEU A 179 28.52 -12.17 13.97
CA LEU A 179 27.70 -11.16 13.28
C LEU A 179 28.53 -10.36 12.26
N LYS A 180 29.77 -10.00 12.58
CA LYS A 180 30.69 -9.35 11.63
C LYS A 180 31.01 -10.24 10.42
N ARG A 181 31.10 -11.56 10.60
CA ARG A 181 31.26 -12.51 9.49
C ARG A 181 29.99 -12.61 8.65
N VAL A 182 28.80 -12.64 9.25
CA VAL A 182 27.52 -12.58 8.52
C VAL A 182 27.46 -11.32 7.65
N VAL A 183 27.79 -10.17 8.21
CA VAL A 183 27.85 -8.89 7.47
C VAL A 183 28.80 -8.99 6.27
N LYS A 184 29.99 -9.55 6.48
CA LYS A 184 31.00 -9.71 5.43
C LYS A 184 30.55 -10.69 4.34
N ASP A 185 30.05 -11.86 4.72
CA ASP A 185 29.72 -12.95 3.80
C ASP A 185 28.46 -12.64 2.98
N HIS A 186 27.51 -11.87 3.54
CA HIS A 186 26.34 -11.36 2.83
C HIS A 186 26.60 -9.99 2.17
N ASN A 187 27.83 -9.45 2.24
CA ASN A 187 28.23 -8.16 1.68
C ASN A 187 27.30 -6.99 2.08
N LEU A 188 26.97 -6.91 3.37
CA LEU A 188 26.02 -5.94 3.90
C LEU A 188 26.69 -4.61 4.22
N ASN A 189 26.01 -3.53 3.85
CA ASN A 189 26.41 -2.17 4.18
C ASN A 189 25.28 -1.50 4.97
N PHE A 190 25.61 -1.10 6.19
CA PHE A 190 24.69 -0.37 7.06
C PHE A 190 24.65 1.11 6.70
N GLN A 191 23.48 1.71 6.92
CA GLN A 191 23.24 3.14 6.84
C GLN A 191 22.72 3.64 8.20
N LYS A 192 23.02 4.89 8.52
CA LYS A 192 22.49 5.56 9.71
C LYS A 192 20.97 5.51 9.69
N GLY A 193 20.37 5.04 10.79
CA GLY A 193 18.93 4.87 10.92
C GLY A 193 18.39 3.51 10.47
N ASP A 194 19.23 2.59 9.99
CA ASP A 194 18.80 1.22 9.68
C ASP A 194 18.13 0.56 10.91
N ILE A 195 17.18 -0.33 10.64
CA ILE A 195 16.50 -1.15 11.62
C ILE A 195 17.10 -2.55 11.54
N LEU A 196 17.85 -2.93 12.58
CA LEU A 196 18.61 -4.17 12.59
C LEU A 196 17.72 -5.35 13.00
N PHE A 197 17.68 -6.40 12.18
CA PHE A 197 17.07 -7.68 12.52
C PHE A 197 18.15 -8.76 12.65
N ILE A 198 18.12 -9.55 13.71
CA ILE A 198 19.00 -10.71 13.88
C ILE A 198 18.13 -11.97 14.03
N ARG A 199 18.27 -12.90 13.09
CA ARG A 199 17.59 -14.20 13.16
C ARG A 199 18.45 -15.22 13.89
N SER A 200 18.09 -15.53 15.13
CA SER A 200 18.71 -16.52 16.01
C SER A 200 18.31 -17.97 15.68
N GLY A 201 17.13 -18.17 15.08
CA GLY A 201 16.56 -19.50 14.79
C GLY A 201 15.57 -19.99 15.85
N PHE A 202 15.19 -19.13 16.81
CA PHE A 202 14.22 -19.47 17.85
C PHE A 202 12.85 -19.82 17.27
N THR A 203 12.29 -18.99 16.39
CA THR A 203 10.94 -19.21 15.82
C THR A 203 10.89 -20.55 15.07
N ALA A 204 11.94 -20.85 14.29
CA ALA A 204 12.10 -22.14 13.60
C ALA A 204 12.12 -23.33 14.57
N ALA A 205 12.84 -23.22 15.69
CA ALA A 205 12.94 -24.26 16.70
C ALA A 205 11.62 -24.44 17.47
N TYR A 206 10.98 -23.34 17.89
CA TYR A 206 9.74 -23.37 18.67
C TYR A 206 8.58 -23.97 17.87
N ASN A 207 8.49 -23.64 16.59
CA ASN A 207 7.44 -24.17 15.71
C ASN A 207 7.53 -25.70 15.53
N LYS A 208 8.70 -26.31 15.74
CA LYS A 208 8.90 -27.77 15.70
C LYS A 208 8.50 -28.48 17.00
N LEU A 209 8.37 -27.75 18.10
CA LEU A 209 7.98 -28.35 19.39
C LEU A 209 6.50 -28.73 19.41
N GLU A 210 6.19 -29.85 20.05
CA GLU A 210 4.84 -30.23 20.42
C GLU A 210 4.32 -29.37 21.58
N ASN A 211 2.99 -29.31 21.77
CA ASN A 211 2.38 -28.47 22.80
C ASN A 211 2.88 -28.77 24.22
N GLN A 212 3.13 -30.04 24.54
CA GLN A 212 3.67 -30.44 25.85
C GLN A 212 5.09 -29.91 26.06
N GLN A 213 5.96 -30.02 25.04
CA GLN A 213 7.32 -29.49 25.08
C GLN A 213 7.33 -27.95 25.19
N ARG A 214 6.42 -27.26 24.49
CA ARG A 214 6.24 -25.80 24.62
C ARG A 214 5.84 -25.39 26.03
N LYS A 215 4.98 -26.17 26.68
CA LYS A 215 4.58 -25.94 28.08
C LYS A 215 5.73 -26.18 29.04
N GLU A 216 6.49 -27.26 28.85
CA GLU A 216 7.69 -27.55 29.66
C GLU A 216 8.73 -26.45 29.52
N LEU A 217 8.97 -25.99 28.28
CA LEU A 217 9.84 -24.86 27.94
C LEU A 217 9.47 -23.60 28.72
N ALA A 218 8.18 -23.24 28.76
CA ALA A 218 7.69 -22.05 29.46
C ALA A 218 7.75 -22.16 30.99
N LEU A 219 7.67 -23.39 31.53
CA LEU A 219 7.69 -23.68 32.97
C LEU A 219 9.08 -23.95 33.54
N ARG A 220 10.15 -23.84 32.72
CA ARG A 220 11.53 -24.02 33.19
C ARG A 220 11.87 -23.01 34.29
N SER A 221 12.73 -23.41 35.21
CA SER A 221 13.18 -22.57 36.32
C SER A 221 14.04 -21.38 35.87
N SER A 222 14.64 -21.46 34.68
CA SER A 222 15.44 -20.42 34.06
C SER A 222 14.95 -20.18 32.62
N PRO A 223 14.80 -18.91 32.18
CA PRO A 223 14.45 -18.58 30.81
C PRO A 223 15.71 -18.60 29.94
N ASP A 224 16.26 -19.78 29.68
CA ASP A 224 17.46 -19.94 28.87
C ASP A 224 17.11 -19.88 27.38
N PHE A 225 17.63 -18.86 26.68
CA PHE A 225 17.45 -18.65 25.25
C PHE A 225 18.72 -18.10 24.61
N SER A 226 18.99 -18.51 23.38
CA SER A 226 20.07 -17.93 22.62
C SER A 226 19.74 -16.49 22.22
N GLY A 227 20.75 -15.63 22.21
CA GLY A 227 20.59 -14.23 21.84
C GLY A 227 21.93 -13.51 21.74
N VAL A 228 21.88 -12.23 21.41
CA VAL A 228 23.07 -11.40 21.20
C VAL A 228 23.87 -11.29 22.49
N GLU A 229 25.20 -11.38 22.40
CA GLU A 229 26.06 -11.21 23.58
C GLU A 229 26.03 -9.78 24.14
N ALA A 230 26.04 -9.64 25.46
CA ALA A 230 26.13 -8.35 26.13
C ALA A 230 27.59 -8.06 26.55
N THR A 231 28.34 -7.41 25.67
CA THR A 231 29.75 -7.04 25.89
C THR A 231 29.99 -5.58 25.49
N GLU A 232 31.10 -4.98 25.95
CA GLU A 232 31.51 -3.65 25.49
C GLU A 232 31.62 -3.57 23.96
N GLY A 233 32.20 -4.60 23.35
CA GLY A 233 32.36 -4.68 21.91
C GLY A 233 31.01 -4.63 21.19
N MET A 234 30.00 -5.36 21.70
CA MET A 234 28.67 -5.36 21.12
C MET A 234 27.98 -3.99 21.25
N VAL A 235 27.97 -3.40 22.45
CA VAL A 235 27.32 -2.08 22.62
C VAL A 235 28.01 -1.01 21.79
N ARG A 236 29.35 -1.03 21.72
CA ARG A 236 30.11 -0.12 20.86
C ARG A 236 29.74 -0.31 19.40
N TRP A 237 29.67 -1.56 18.93
CA TRP A 237 29.32 -1.86 17.55
C TRP A 237 27.89 -1.41 17.21
N LEU A 238 26.90 -1.67 18.07
CA LEU A 238 25.53 -1.20 17.87
C LEU A 238 25.46 0.34 17.81
N TRP A 239 26.16 1.01 18.73
CA TRP A 239 26.21 2.47 18.78
C TRP A 239 26.86 3.05 17.52
N GLU A 240 28.04 2.56 17.12
CA GLU A 240 28.78 3.09 15.96
C GLU A 240 28.00 2.99 14.65
N HIS A 241 27.15 1.98 14.49
CA HIS A 241 26.31 1.82 13.30
C HIS A 241 25.02 2.65 13.32
N GLN A 242 24.68 3.25 14.46
CA GLN A 242 23.58 4.22 14.59
C GLN A 242 22.24 3.64 14.11
N PHE A 243 21.89 2.45 14.57
CA PHE A 243 20.59 1.83 14.29
C PHE A 243 19.46 2.60 14.96
N SER A 244 18.32 2.72 14.28
CA SER A 244 17.12 3.37 14.84
C SER A 244 16.34 2.46 15.78
N ALA A 245 16.38 1.15 15.53
CA ALA A 245 15.81 0.09 16.37
C ALA A 245 16.57 -1.23 16.13
N VAL A 246 16.48 -2.16 17.09
CA VAL A 246 17.06 -3.50 16.99
C VAL A 246 15.99 -4.54 17.27
N ALA A 247 16.01 -5.66 16.56
CA ALA A 247 15.00 -6.70 16.68
C ALA A 247 15.56 -8.11 16.43
N GLY A 248 14.88 -9.11 16.96
CA GLY A 248 15.18 -10.51 16.71
C GLY A 248 13.95 -11.42 16.82
N ASP A 249 14.18 -12.70 16.57
CA ASP A 249 13.15 -13.75 16.62
C ASP A 249 13.11 -14.49 17.98
N ALA A 250 14.02 -14.21 18.89
CA ALA A 250 14.07 -14.81 20.23
C ALA A 250 13.14 -14.09 21.25
N PRO A 251 12.80 -14.74 22.39
CA PRO A 251 12.03 -14.14 23.48
C PRO A 251 12.74 -13.00 24.22
N SER A 252 14.05 -12.84 24.00
CA SER A 252 14.79 -11.65 24.36
C SER A 252 15.82 -11.33 23.28
N PHE A 253 16.07 -10.04 23.01
CA PHE A 253 17.08 -9.67 22.00
C PHE A 253 18.50 -10.12 22.37
N GLU A 254 18.90 -9.87 23.62
CA GLU A 254 20.16 -10.39 24.17
C GLU A 254 20.00 -11.81 24.69
N ARG A 255 21.12 -12.52 24.86
CA ARG A 255 21.16 -13.85 25.45
C ARG A 255 20.42 -13.87 26.78
N ALA A 256 19.48 -14.81 26.92
CA ALA A 256 18.78 -15.02 28.17
C ALA A 256 19.43 -16.15 28.98
N PRO A 257 19.42 -16.09 30.33
CA PRO A 257 18.88 -15.00 31.15
C PRO A 257 19.71 -13.72 31.03
N ILE A 258 19.05 -12.57 30.85
CA ILE A 258 19.72 -11.28 30.60
C ILE A 258 20.61 -10.79 31.77
N ARG A 259 20.54 -11.48 32.91
CA ARG A 259 21.39 -11.34 34.08
C ARG A 259 21.71 -12.73 34.62
N GLY A 260 22.91 -12.92 35.13
CA GLY A 260 23.32 -14.19 35.73
C GLY A 260 24.83 -14.34 35.76
N ALA A 261 25.30 -15.54 36.11
CA ALA A 261 26.73 -15.82 36.26
C ALA A 261 27.55 -15.65 34.97
N HIS A 262 26.90 -15.75 33.80
CA HIS A 262 27.54 -15.60 32.50
C HIS A 262 27.56 -14.14 31.99
N ALA A 263 26.76 -13.25 32.59
CA ALA A 263 26.59 -11.88 32.12
C ALA A 263 27.57 -10.94 32.84
N ASP A 264 28.21 -10.04 32.09
CA ASP A 264 28.96 -8.95 32.71
C ASP A 264 27.97 -7.98 33.38
N PRO A 265 28.08 -7.71 34.68
CA PRO A 265 27.14 -6.83 35.38
C PRO A 265 27.12 -5.39 34.84
N ASN A 266 28.12 -4.98 34.07
CA ASN A 266 28.21 -3.65 33.46
C ASN A 266 27.50 -3.55 32.10
N PHE A 267 27.25 -4.69 31.44
CA PHE A 267 26.68 -4.73 30.09
C PHE A 267 25.42 -5.58 30.09
N ASN A 268 24.30 -4.90 29.89
CA ASN A 268 22.99 -5.49 29.68
C ASN A 268 22.32 -4.69 28.56
N LEU A 269 22.00 -5.35 27.45
CA LEU A 269 21.54 -4.63 26.25
C LEU A 269 20.19 -3.95 26.50
N HIS A 270 19.28 -4.54 27.29
CA HIS A 270 18.03 -3.87 27.64
C HIS A 270 18.26 -2.51 28.33
N GLU A 271 19.19 -2.44 29.29
CA GLU A 271 19.50 -1.17 29.96
C GLU A 271 20.19 -0.16 29.04
N TRP A 272 21.16 -0.61 28.24
CA TRP A 272 21.93 0.28 27.38
C TRP A 272 21.12 0.81 26.20
N VAL A 273 20.46 -0.10 25.47
CA VAL A 273 19.75 0.19 24.23
C VAL A 273 18.42 0.88 24.54
N LEU A 274 17.62 0.35 25.47
CA LEU A 274 16.29 0.89 25.76
C LEU A 274 16.36 2.13 26.67
N ALA A 275 16.82 1.99 27.92
CA ALA A 275 16.84 3.10 28.88
C ALA A 275 17.99 4.08 28.63
N GLY A 276 19.15 3.60 28.19
CA GLY A 276 20.33 4.43 27.97
C GLY A 276 20.22 5.28 26.71
N TRP A 277 19.83 4.69 25.58
CA TRP A 277 19.85 5.35 24.27
C TRP A 277 18.49 5.74 23.71
N GLY A 278 17.41 5.16 24.23
CA GLY A 278 16.07 5.33 23.64
C GLY A 278 15.96 4.59 22.31
N THR A 279 16.46 3.37 22.23
CA THR A 279 16.37 2.52 21.05
C THR A 279 15.36 1.40 21.29
N PRO A 280 14.27 1.31 20.51
CA PRO A 280 13.30 0.24 20.66
C PRO A 280 13.91 -1.14 20.42
N ILE A 281 13.45 -2.12 21.22
CA ILE A 281 13.84 -3.52 21.11
C ILE A 281 12.66 -4.31 20.57
N GLY A 282 12.89 -5.10 19.52
CA GLY A 282 11.92 -5.97 18.90
C GLY A 282 12.18 -7.43 19.24
N GLU A 283 11.15 -8.15 19.68
CA GLU A 283 11.29 -9.54 20.13
C GLU A 283 10.26 -10.44 19.44
N MET A 284 10.61 -11.72 19.28
CA MET A 284 9.75 -12.76 18.70
C MET A 284 9.19 -12.43 17.30
N PHE A 285 9.94 -11.71 16.46
CA PHE A 285 9.57 -11.55 15.06
C PHE A 285 9.64 -12.89 14.29
N ASP A 286 8.65 -13.16 13.44
CA ASP A 286 8.69 -14.30 12.51
C ASP A 286 9.52 -13.95 11.29
N LEU A 287 10.81 -14.29 11.36
CA LEU A 287 11.80 -14.00 10.32
C LEU A 287 11.97 -15.15 9.32
N GLU A 288 11.21 -16.25 9.41
CA GLU A 288 11.45 -17.46 8.61
C GLU A 288 11.26 -17.20 7.11
N LYS A 289 10.10 -16.66 6.73
CA LYS A 289 9.80 -16.31 5.33
C LYS A 289 10.71 -15.20 4.80
N LEU A 290 11.12 -14.28 5.67
CA LEU A 290 12.07 -13.21 5.34
C LEU A 290 13.43 -13.82 4.97
N SER A 291 13.94 -14.72 5.82
CA SER A 291 15.17 -15.49 5.61
C SER A 291 15.15 -16.25 4.28
N GLU A 292 14.08 -17.00 4.00
CA GLU A 292 13.91 -17.73 2.74
C GLU A 292 13.98 -16.80 1.52
N HIS A 293 13.32 -15.65 1.60
CA HIS A 293 13.33 -14.66 0.52
C HIS A 293 14.70 -13.99 0.36
N CYS A 294 15.35 -13.61 1.45
CA CYS A 294 16.68 -12.99 1.43
C CYS A 294 17.70 -13.95 0.82
N LYS A 295 17.67 -15.22 1.23
CA LYS A 295 18.51 -16.29 0.65
C LYS A 295 18.25 -16.48 -0.84
N ALA A 296 16.99 -16.55 -1.26
CA ALA A 296 16.63 -16.74 -2.66
C ALA A 296 16.99 -15.53 -3.55
N SER A 297 16.96 -14.32 -2.99
CA SER A 297 17.20 -13.07 -3.74
C SER A 297 18.63 -12.54 -3.63
N GLY A 298 19.41 -13.02 -2.67
CA GLY A 298 20.73 -12.45 -2.32
C GLY A 298 20.66 -11.03 -1.73
N ARG A 299 19.48 -10.56 -1.30
CA ARG A 299 19.27 -9.24 -0.71
C ARG A 299 18.76 -9.35 0.72
N TYR A 300 19.49 -8.75 1.66
CA TYR A 300 19.12 -8.75 3.09
C TYR A 300 18.74 -7.37 3.61
N SER A 301 18.64 -6.35 2.75
CA SER A 301 18.03 -5.05 3.06
C SER A 301 16.62 -4.95 2.46
N PHE A 302 15.73 -4.27 3.17
CA PHE A 302 14.32 -4.14 2.80
C PHE A 302 13.68 -2.88 3.35
N PHE A 303 12.51 -2.52 2.82
CA PHE A 303 11.68 -1.49 3.43
C PHE A 303 10.84 -2.15 4.53
N LEU A 304 10.95 -1.64 5.75
CA LEU A 304 10.09 -2.01 6.87
C LEU A 304 9.06 -0.89 7.08
N SER A 305 7.79 -1.29 7.22
CA SER A 305 6.76 -0.45 7.82
C SER A 305 6.20 -1.21 9.01
N SER A 306 6.46 -0.75 10.23
CA SER A 306 5.93 -1.38 11.43
C SER A 306 5.19 -0.36 12.26
N MET A 307 3.89 -0.61 12.46
CA MET A 307 3.03 0.29 13.21
C MET A 307 2.54 -0.39 14.50
N PRO A 308 3.01 0.07 15.68
CA PRO A 308 2.47 -0.40 16.95
C PRO A 308 0.98 -0.05 17.08
N LEU A 309 0.26 -0.76 17.95
CA LEU A 309 -1.07 -0.38 18.40
C LEU A 309 -1.01 0.97 19.11
N LYS A 310 -1.96 1.85 18.78
CA LYS A 310 -2.07 3.16 19.39
C LYS A 310 -2.67 3.06 20.80
N VAL A 311 -1.84 2.66 21.77
CA VAL A 311 -2.18 2.56 23.20
C VAL A 311 -1.54 3.71 23.96
N ILE A 312 -2.36 4.68 24.41
CA ILE A 312 -1.88 5.85 25.17
C ILE A 312 -1.20 5.38 26.47
N GLY A 313 0.02 5.86 26.70
CA GLY A 313 0.86 5.43 27.83
C GLY A 313 1.32 3.96 27.81
N GLY A 314 1.08 3.24 26.70
CA GLY A 314 1.41 1.81 26.56
C GLY A 314 2.91 1.51 26.67
N VAL A 315 3.23 0.34 27.23
CA VAL A 315 4.60 -0.10 27.57
C VAL A 315 5.29 -0.83 26.41
N ALA A 316 4.55 -1.70 25.72
CA ALA A 316 4.94 -2.35 24.47
C ALA A 316 3.70 -2.51 23.60
N SER A 317 3.88 -3.08 22.42
CA SER A 317 2.77 -3.41 21.54
C SER A 317 3.16 -4.55 20.61
N PRO A 318 2.21 -5.42 20.23
CA PRO A 318 2.38 -6.17 19.01
C PRO A 318 2.55 -5.20 17.84
N PRO A 319 3.50 -5.42 16.93
CA PRO A 319 3.55 -4.64 15.72
C PRO A 319 2.45 -5.09 14.77
N ASN A 320 2.10 -4.22 13.84
CA ASN A 320 1.64 -4.61 12.52
C ASN A 320 2.81 -4.34 11.57
N ALA A 321 3.69 -5.34 11.37
CA ALA A 321 4.93 -5.20 10.61
C ALA A 321 4.89 -5.96 9.27
N PRO A 322 4.32 -5.37 8.20
CA PRO A 322 4.67 -5.78 6.86
C PRO A 322 6.10 -5.33 6.52
N SER A 323 6.97 -6.29 6.25
CA SER A 323 8.16 -6.02 5.42
C SER A 323 7.75 -6.00 3.95
N ILE A 324 8.21 -4.99 3.20
CA ILE A 324 8.01 -4.90 1.75
C ILE A 324 9.37 -5.15 1.10
N LEU A 325 9.47 -6.32 0.48
CA LEU A 325 10.67 -6.93 -0.09
C LEU A 325 10.51 -7.19 -1.57
N GLN A 326 11.60 -7.28 -2.34
CA GLN A 326 11.52 -7.33 -3.78
C GLN A 326 12.86 -7.86 -4.44
N ALA A 327 12.91 -9.08 -5.02
CA ALA A 327 14.10 -9.81 -5.59
C ALA A 327 14.68 -9.34 -6.97
N ASN A 328 15.82 -9.85 -7.50
CA ASN A 328 16.04 -10.05 -8.96
C ASN A 328 17.39 -10.71 -9.40
N ASN A 329 17.30 -11.34 -10.60
CA ASN A 329 18.28 -11.74 -11.65
C ASN A 329 18.64 -13.25 -11.76
N SER A 330 18.63 -13.89 -12.94
CA SER A 330 19.32 -13.49 -14.19
C SER A 330 18.82 -14.18 -15.49
N GLN A 331 18.77 -13.46 -16.63
CA GLN A 331 19.56 -13.77 -17.86
C GLN A 331 19.42 -12.69 -18.96
N ILE A 332 20.51 -12.53 -19.72
CA ILE A 332 20.91 -11.46 -20.63
C ILE A 332 20.25 -11.61 -22.02
N PHE A 333 19.80 -10.50 -22.64
CA PHE A 333 19.96 -10.24 -24.08
C PHE A 333 20.06 -8.73 -24.35
N HIS A 334 21.11 -8.36 -25.10
CA HIS A 334 21.39 -7.01 -25.61
C HIS A 334 20.29 -6.49 -26.55
N LEU A 335 19.94 -5.20 -26.44
CA LEU A 335 19.64 -4.29 -27.55
C LEU A 335 19.75 -2.83 -27.06
N PRO A 336 20.32 -1.89 -27.84
CA PRO A 336 20.67 -0.56 -27.35
C PRO A 336 19.51 0.41 -27.57
N PHE A 337 19.06 1.10 -26.51
CA PHE A 337 18.27 2.31 -26.68
C PHE A 337 18.88 3.46 -25.89
N ARG A 338 19.17 4.52 -26.65
CA ARG A 338 19.77 5.79 -26.24
C ARG A 338 19.05 6.35 -25.02
N THR A 339 19.77 6.55 -23.92
CA THR A 339 19.36 7.48 -22.88
C THR A 339 19.56 8.90 -23.41
N HIS A 340 18.45 9.59 -23.68
CA HIS A 340 18.48 11.05 -23.69
C HIS A 340 18.66 11.51 -22.25
N HIS A 341 19.73 12.26 -22.03
CA HIS A 341 19.91 13.04 -20.82
C HIS A 341 18.76 14.04 -20.69
N THR A 342 17.95 13.90 -19.65
CA THR A 342 17.14 15.00 -19.14
C THR A 342 17.41 15.13 -17.65
N HIS A 343 18.12 16.20 -17.31
CA HIS A 343 18.17 16.76 -15.97
C HIS A 343 16.75 16.99 -15.45
N LEU A 344 16.45 16.64 -14.19
CA LEU A 344 15.45 17.28 -13.34
C LEU A 344 15.90 17.07 -11.88
N SER A 345 16.43 18.07 -11.19
CA SER A 345 15.76 19.23 -10.58
C SER A 345 14.86 18.83 -9.41
N LEU A 346 15.36 19.11 -8.20
CA LEU A 346 14.67 19.45 -6.94
C LEU A 346 13.13 19.36 -7.00
N PHE A 347 12.54 18.35 -6.33
CA PHE A 347 11.09 18.29 -6.13
C PHE A 347 10.68 19.22 -4.99
N SER A 348 10.03 20.31 -5.38
CA SER A 348 9.09 21.12 -4.59
C SER A 348 7.87 20.26 -4.21
N PRO A 349 7.15 20.52 -3.10
CA PRO A 349 5.93 19.80 -2.75
C PRO A 349 4.81 20.19 -3.71
N THR A 350 4.68 19.49 -4.83
CA THR A 350 3.59 19.73 -5.79
C THR A 350 2.35 18.96 -5.35
N MET A 351 1.25 19.68 -5.10
CA MET A 351 -0.06 19.05 -4.98
C MET A 351 -0.33 18.21 -6.23
N PRO A 352 -0.74 16.93 -6.11
CA PRO A 352 -0.80 16.03 -7.26
C PRO A 352 -1.84 16.39 -8.33
N ILE A 353 -2.86 17.19 -7.99
CA ILE A 353 -3.83 17.74 -8.95
C ILE A 353 -3.99 19.23 -8.64
N GLU A 354 -3.55 20.07 -9.57
CA GLU A 354 -3.60 21.53 -9.40
C GLU A 354 -5.04 22.06 -9.41
N ILE A 355 -5.28 23.09 -8.60
CA ILE A 355 -6.51 23.88 -8.69
C ILE A 355 -6.52 24.57 -10.06
N PRO A 356 -7.60 24.44 -10.87
CA PRO A 356 -7.68 25.11 -12.16
C PRO A 356 -7.49 26.62 -12.01
N GLN A 357 -6.67 27.21 -12.87
CA GLN A 357 -6.47 28.67 -12.91
C GLN A 357 -7.72 29.41 -13.42
N ALA A 358 -8.57 28.71 -14.17
CA ALA A 358 -9.83 29.24 -14.66
C ALA A 358 -10.83 29.46 -13.51
N SER A 359 -11.38 30.68 -13.42
CA SER A 359 -12.42 31.05 -12.46
C SER A 359 -13.82 31.09 -13.07
N SER A 360 -13.94 31.17 -14.40
CA SER A 360 -15.23 31.17 -15.08
C SER A 360 -15.70 29.74 -15.38
N LEU A 361 -17.01 29.51 -15.25
CA LEU A 361 -17.59 28.20 -15.54
C LEU A 361 -17.35 27.75 -16.99
N LYS A 362 -17.44 28.68 -17.95
CA LYS A 362 -17.20 28.39 -19.37
C LYS A 362 -15.78 27.89 -19.61
N ASP A 363 -14.79 28.51 -18.96
CA ASP A 363 -13.39 28.13 -19.12
C ASP A 363 -13.09 26.80 -18.42
N LEU A 364 -13.73 26.53 -17.27
CA LEU A 364 -13.63 25.24 -16.58
C LEU A 364 -14.15 24.07 -17.42
N PHE A 365 -15.24 24.28 -18.17
CA PHE A 365 -15.79 23.30 -19.11
C PHE A 365 -15.01 23.24 -20.44
N SER A 366 -14.13 24.20 -20.72
CA SER A 366 -13.37 24.22 -21.96
C SER A 366 -12.43 23.01 -22.07
N LEU A 367 -12.44 22.41 -23.24
CA LEU A 367 -11.53 21.37 -23.67
C LEU A 367 -10.63 21.86 -24.80
N LYS A 368 -10.54 23.18 -25.02
CA LYS A 368 -9.68 23.76 -26.03
C LYS A 368 -8.25 23.22 -25.89
N ASP A 369 -7.70 22.79 -27.01
CA ASP A 369 -6.38 22.16 -27.12
C ASP A 369 -6.26 20.80 -26.42
N LYS A 370 -7.25 20.31 -25.67
CA LYS A 370 -7.19 19.00 -25.01
C LYS A 370 -7.55 17.88 -26.00
N VAL A 371 -6.98 16.70 -25.79
CA VAL A 371 -7.25 15.51 -26.60
C VAL A 371 -8.11 14.53 -25.80
N VAL A 372 -9.25 14.14 -26.37
CA VAL A 372 -10.21 13.21 -25.77
C VAL A 372 -10.36 11.96 -26.62
N VAL A 373 -10.09 10.80 -26.01
CA VAL A 373 -10.37 9.49 -26.63
C VAL A 373 -11.75 9.02 -26.21
N VAL A 374 -12.57 8.56 -27.15
CA VAL A 374 -13.90 8.00 -26.87
C VAL A 374 -14.07 6.65 -27.56
N THR A 375 -14.21 5.59 -26.76
CA THR A 375 -14.43 4.25 -27.32
C THR A 375 -15.91 4.01 -27.64
N GLY A 376 -16.19 3.25 -28.71
CA GLY A 376 -17.56 2.86 -29.08
C GLY A 376 -18.40 3.96 -29.77
N ALA A 377 -17.80 5.07 -30.23
CA ALA A 377 -18.47 6.17 -30.91
C ALA A 377 -18.72 5.93 -32.42
N SER A 378 -19.12 4.71 -32.78
CA SER A 378 -19.21 4.25 -34.19
C SER A 378 -20.63 4.20 -34.77
N GLY A 379 -21.66 4.41 -33.95
CA GLY A 379 -23.06 4.48 -34.38
C GLY A 379 -23.52 5.93 -34.58
N PRO A 380 -24.54 6.18 -35.43
CA PRO A 380 -25.03 7.54 -35.71
C PRO A 380 -25.84 8.18 -34.57
N ARG A 381 -26.27 7.40 -33.58
CA ARG A 381 -27.09 7.82 -32.43
C ARG A 381 -26.65 7.17 -31.10
N GLY A 382 -25.35 6.91 -30.95
CA GLY A 382 -24.81 6.26 -29.76
C GLY A 382 -24.35 7.25 -28.67
N ILE A 383 -24.29 6.77 -27.43
CA ILE A 383 -23.75 7.53 -26.28
C ILE A 383 -22.33 8.04 -26.57
N GLY A 384 -21.46 7.19 -27.13
CA GLY A 384 -20.09 7.58 -27.46
C GLY A 384 -20.01 8.71 -28.48
N LEU A 385 -20.92 8.77 -29.47
CA LEU A 385 -20.92 9.86 -30.44
C LEU A 385 -21.35 11.18 -29.78
N GLU A 386 -22.34 11.17 -28.90
CA GLU A 386 -22.77 12.38 -28.19
C GLU A 386 -21.72 12.85 -27.16
N ALA A 387 -21.00 11.92 -26.50
CA ALA A 387 -19.85 12.26 -25.68
C ALA A 387 -18.76 12.96 -26.51
N ALA A 388 -18.46 12.43 -27.70
CA ALA A 388 -17.52 13.03 -28.64
C ALA A 388 -17.97 14.41 -29.13
N ARG A 389 -19.25 14.58 -29.51
CA ARG A 389 -19.85 15.87 -29.89
C ARG A 389 -19.76 16.90 -28.77
N GLY A 390 -20.13 16.53 -27.55
CA GLY A 390 -20.03 17.43 -26.39
C GLY A 390 -18.60 17.87 -26.12
N CYS A 391 -17.63 16.95 -26.24
CA CYS A 391 -16.22 17.30 -26.06
C CYS A 391 -15.68 18.20 -27.18
N ALA A 392 -16.08 17.93 -28.43
CA ALA A 392 -15.73 18.74 -29.60
C ALA A 392 -16.34 20.15 -29.53
N GLU A 393 -17.59 20.27 -29.07
CA GLU A 393 -18.28 21.55 -28.85
C GLU A 393 -17.53 22.44 -27.84
N MET A 394 -16.83 21.83 -26.87
CA MET A 394 -15.95 22.55 -25.93
C MET A 394 -14.53 22.78 -26.44
N GLY A 395 -14.25 22.47 -27.71
CA GLY A 395 -12.97 22.69 -28.39
C GLY A 395 -11.97 21.54 -28.27
N GLY A 396 -12.39 20.36 -27.81
CA GLY A 396 -11.53 19.18 -27.69
C GLY A 396 -11.21 18.53 -29.03
N ASN A 397 -9.96 18.13 -29.22
CA ASN A 397 -9.55 17.25 -30.31
C ASN A 397 -9.96 15.81 -29.99
N ILE A 398 -10.55 15.11 -30.96
CA ILE A 398 -11.28 13.86 -30.69
C ILE A 398 -10.65 12.66 -31.41
N ALA A 399 -10.31 11.62 -30.64
CA ALA A 399 -10.03 10.29 -31.18
C ALA A 399 -11.20 9.36 -30.86
N ILE A 400 -11.91 8.87 -31.88
CA ILE A 400 -13.01 7.92 -31.70
C ILE A 400 -12.61 6.50 -32.13
N THR A 401 -13.18 5.48 -31.50
CA THR A 401 -12.92 4.09 -31.89
C THR A 401 -14.14 3.39 -32.50
N TYR A 402 -13.85 2.40 -33.35
CA TYR A 402 -14.84 1.48 -33.90
C TYR A 402 -14.35 0.03 -33.84
N PHE A 403 -15.29 -0.90 -33.73
CA PHE A 403 -15.02 -2.34 -33.82
C PHE A 403 -15.10 -2.82 -35.28
N SER A 404 -16.30 -2.74 -35.89
CA SER A 404 -16.55 -3.22 -37.26
C SER A 404 -17.02 -2.13 -38.24
N ARG A 405 -17.60 -1.02 -37.76
CA ARG A 405 -18.22 0.03 -38.59
C ARG A 405 -17.26 1.15 -38.97
N ARG A 406 -16.26 0.83 -39.81
CA ARG A 406 -15.22 1.78 -40.24
C ARG A 406 -15.80 3.04 -40.89
N GLU A 407 -16.59 2.87 -41.94
CA GLU A 407 -17.09 3.99 -42.76
C GLU A 407 -17.92 4.99 -41.93
N THR A 408 -18.79 4.48 -41.04
CA THR A 408 -19.58 5.33 -40.14
C THR A 408 -18.70 6.09 -39.16
N ALA A 409 -17.67 5.45 -38.60
CA ALA A 409 -16.75 6.12 -37.68
C ALA A 409 -15.89 7.17 -38.38
N GLU A 410 -15.38 6.89 -39.58
CA GLU A 410 -14.65 7.87 -40.40
C GLU A 410 -15.54 9.07 -40.77
N ALA A 411 -16.81 8.82 -41.15
CA ALA A 411 -17.78 9.87 -41.41
C ALA A 411 -18.10 10.71 -40.15
N ASN A 412 -18.23 10.07 -38.98
CA ASN A 412 -18.43 10.76 -37.71
C ASN A 412 -17.23 11.65 -37.36
N ALA A 413 -16.00 11.15 -37.48
CA ALA A 413 -14.79 11.95 -37.23
C ALA A 413 -14.72 13.16 -38.16
N LYS A 414 -15.01 12.96 -39.45
CA LYS A 414 -15.06 14.04 -40.43
C LYS A 414 -16.13 15.09 -40.08
N ALA A 415 -17.33 14.66 -39.69
CA ALA A 415 -18.40 15.56 -39.28
C ALA A 415 -18.02 16.39 -38.04
N LEU A 416 -17.40 15.78 -37.03
CA LEU A 416 -16.90 16.49 -35.84
C LEU A 416 -15.87 17.57 -36.22
N GLN A 417 -14.97 17.25 -37.14
CA GLN A 417 -13.96 18.20 -37.62
C GLN A 417 -14.60 19.38 -38.39
N GLU A 418 -15.55 19.10 -39.29
CA GLU A 418 -16.22 20.13 -40.10
C GLU A 418 -17.14 21.03 -39.26
N GLU A 419 -17.86 20.45 -38.30
CA GLU A 419 -18.85 21.19 -37.48
C GLU A 419 -18.18 22.06 -36.41
N TYR A 420 -17.14 21.56 -35.74
CA TYR A 420 -16.54 22.22 -34.57
C TYR A 420 -15.15 22.82 -34.83
N GLY A 421 -14.55 22.58 -36.00
CA GLY A 421 -13.23 23.12 -36.34
C GLY A 421 -12.07 22.55 -35.51
N ILE A 422 -12.21 21.32 -35.02
CA ILE A 422 -11.22 20.58 -34.22
C ILE A 422 -10.53 19.49 -35.02
N GLN A 423 -9.45 18.90 -34.51
CA GLN A 423 -8.87 17.69 -35.11
C GLN A 423 -9.67 16.47 -34.64
N ALA A 424 -10.12 15.63 -35.58
CA ALA A 424 -10.77 14.36 -35.24
C ALA A 424 -10.29 13.20 -36.11
N LYS A 425 -10.14 12.01 -35.53
CA LYS A 425 -9.70 10.80 -36.24
C LYS A 425 -10.36 9.54 -35.67
N ALA A 426 -10.65 8.58 -36.55
CA ALA A 426 -11.22 7.28 -36.19
C ALA A 426 -10.14 6.18 -36.15
N TYR A 427 -10.23 5.30 -35.17
CA TYR A 427 -9.31 4.18 -34.95
C TYR A 427 -10.06 2.86 -34.84
N LYS A 428 -9.55 1.81 -35.48
CA LYS A 428 -10.03 0.45 -35.25
C LYS A 428 -9.52 -0.01 -33.88
N CYS A 429 -10.40 -0.47 -33.01
CA CYS A 429 -10.00 -1.07 -31.74
C CYS A 429 -11.12 -1.97 -31.21
N ASP A 430 -10.82 -3.26 -31.08
CA ASP A 430 -11.58 -4.17 -30.23
C ASP A 430 -11.09 -4.04 -28.78
N THR A 431 -11.84 -3.31 -27.95
CA THR A 431 -11.45 -3.04 -26.56
C THR A 431 -11.39 -4.31 -25.70
N SER A 432 -11.97 -5.42 -26.17
CA SER A 432 -11.87 -6.72 -25.51
C SER A 432 -10.48 -7.38 -25.68
N LYS A 433 -9.57 -6.79 -26.45
CA LYS A 433 -8.21 -7.30 -26.69
C LYS A 433 -7.15 -6.30 -26.21
N TRP A 434 -6.35 -6.74 -25.26
CA TRP A 434 -5.27 -5.92 -24.67
C TRP A 434 -4.34 -5.27 -25.71
N ASN A 435 -3.85 -6.04 -26.68
CA ASN A 435 -2.89 -5.53 -27.66
C ASN A 435 -3.49 -4.42 -28.54
N GLU A 436 -4.76 -4.54 -28.96
CA GLU A 436 -5.43 -3.51 -29.78
C GLU A 436 -5.65 -2.22 -28.98
N VAL A 437 -5.89 -2.31 -27.66
CA VAL A 437 -6.03 -1.13 -26.80
C VAL A 437 -4.67 -0.45 -26.54
N GLN A 438 -3.62 -1.23 -26.39
CA GLN A 438 -2.25 -0.69 -26.27
C GLN A 438 -1.83 0.04 -27.54
N GLU A 439 -2.11 -0.53 -28.71
CA GLU A 439 -1.86 0.11 -30.02
C GLU A 439 -2.70 1.37 -30.21
N LEU A 440 -3.98 1.36 -29.80
CA LEU A 440 -4.83 2.55 -29.84
C LEU A 440 -4.19 3.73 -29.11
N VAL A 441 -3.78 3.53 -27.86
CA VAL A 441 -3.20 4.61 -27.04
C VAL A 441 -1.91 5.14 -27.68
N ALA A 442 -1.03 4.25 -28.15
CA ALA A 442 0.19 4.63 -28.84
C ALA A 442 -0.07 5.45 -30.12
N ASN A 443 -1.02 5.01 -30.94
CA ASN A 443 -1.37 5.69 -32.19
C ASN A 443 -2.01 7.06 -31.96
N VAL A 444 -2.89 7.18 -30.96
CA VAL A 444 -3.47 8.49 -30.60
C VAL A 444 -2.39 9.45 -30.12
N ILE A 445 -1.48 9.00 -29.25
CA ILE A 445 -0.37 9.84 -28.79
C ILE A 445 0.54 10.25 -29.98
N ALA A 446 0.77 9.35 -30.93
CA ALA A 446 1.56 9.68 -32.13
C ALA A 446 0.87 10.74 -33.03
N ASP A 447 -0.44 10.66 -33.20
CA ASP A 447 -1.21 11.54 -34.08
C ASP A 447 -1.60 12.89 -33.45
N PHE A 448 -1.84 12.91 -32.13
CA PHE A 448 -2.35 14.08 -31.39
C PHE A 448 -1.36 14.62 -30.34
N GLY A 449 -0.26 13.91 -30.10
CA GLY A 449 0.80 14.28 -29.13
C GLY A 449 0.50 13.91 -27.67
N ARG A 450 -0.77 13.78 -27.29
CA ARG A 450 -1.19 13.46 -25.91
C ARG A 450 -2.60 12.91 -25.83
N ILE A 451 -2.98 12.42 -24.66
CA ILE A 451 -4.36 12.15 -24.25
C ILE A 451 -4.58 12.89 -22.93
N ASP A 452 -5.57 13.77 -22.87
CA ASP A 452 -5.96 14.50 -21.65
C ASP A 452 -7.12 13.80 -20.94
N SER A 453 -8.06 13.27 -21.71
CA SER A 453 -9.22 12.53 -21.19
C SER A 453 -9.50 11.28 -21.99
N PHE A 454 -9.89 10.20 -21.32
CA PHE A 454 -10.25 8.93 -21.95
C PHE A 454 -11.62 8.48 -21.46
N ILE A 455 -12.55 8.29 -22.39
CA ILE A 455 -13.92 7.86 -22.15
C ILE A 455 -14.06 6.40 -22.61
N ALA A 456 -14.08 5.48 -21.65
CA ALA A 456 -14.27 4.05 -21.89
C ALA A 456 -15.77 3.71 -21.94
N ASN A 457 -16.31 3.60 -23.16
CA ASN A 457 -17.75 3.47 -23.42
C ASN A 457 -18.14 2.24 -24.26
N ALA A 458 -17.20 1.52 -24.87
CA ALA A 458 -17.51 0.29 -25.59
C ALA A 458 -18.08 -0.80 -24.65
N GLY A 459 -19.20 -1.41 -25.02
CA GLY A 459 -19.84 -2.51 -24.28
C GLY A 459 -20.87 -3.27 -25.12
N ARG A 460 -21.35 -4.39 -24.59
CA ARG A 460 -22.30 -5.34 -25.21
C ARG A 460 -23.47 -5.61 -24.24
N THR A 461 -24.62 -5.94 -24.80
CA THR A 461 -25.79 -6.37 -24.02
C THR A 461 -25.74 -7.88 -23.78
N ALA A 462 -26.34 -8.34 -22.69
CA ALA A 462 -26.62 -9.76 -22.46
C ALA A 462 -28.09 -10.06 -22.79
N ASP A 463 -28.35 -11.23 -23.34
CA ASP A 463 -29.68 -11.62 -23.85
C ASP A 463 -30.34 -12.74 -23.00
N ALA A 464 -29.70 -13.19 -21.91
CA ALA A 464 -30.21 -14.25 -21.04
C ALA A 464 -29.70 -14.13 -19.58
N GLY A 465 -30.45 -14.72 -18.66
CA GLY A 465 -30.03 -14.95 -17.27
C GLY A 465 -28.99 -16.08 -17.16
N VAL A 466 -28.39 -16.24 -15.98
CA VAL A 466 -27.26 -17.19 -15.76
C VAL A 466 -27.64 -18.66 -15.94
N LEU A 467 -28.90 -19.03 -15.70
CA LEU A 467 -29.35 -20.42 -15.85
C LEU A 467 -29.55 -20.82 -17.33
N ASP A 468 -29.96 -19.86 -18.16
CA ASP A 468 -30.28 -20.10 -19.57
C ASP A 468 -29.10 -19.76 -20.50
N GLY A 469 -28.28 -18.77 -20.11
CA GLY A 469 -27.06 -18.40 -20.81
C GLY A 469 -25.93 -19.40 -20.59
N SER A 470 -25.06 -19.54 -21.58
CA SER A 470 -23.87 -20.38 -21.47
C SER A 470 -22.77 -19.70 -20.65
N VAL A 471 -21.78 -20.48 -20.20
CA VAL A 471 -20.55 -19.94 -19.61
C VAL A 471 -19.81 -19.04 -20.60
N GLU A 472 -19.82 -19.38 -21.89
CA GLU A 472 -19.22 -18.56 -22.95
C GLU A 472 -19.93 -17.20 -23.07
N ASP A 473 -21.26 -17.15 -22.95
CA ASP A 473 -22.01 -15.88 -22.92
C ASP A 473 -21.60 -15.02 -21.72
N TRP A 474 -21.44 -15.62 -20.55
CA TRP A 474 -20.93 -14.92 -19.36
C TRP A 474 -19.54 -14.35 -19.60
N GLU A 475 -18.60 -15.19 -20.05
CA GLU A 475 -17.21 -14.79 -20.30
C GLU A 475 -17.13 -13.69 -21.36
N ASN A 476 -17.93 -13.77 -22.43
CA ASN A 476 -18.00 -12.76 -23.47
C ASN A 476 -18.44 -11.40 -22.93
N ILE A 477 -19.43 -11.37 -22.03
CA ILE A 477 -19.91 -10.13 -21.41
C ILE A 477 -18.87 -9.58 -20.43
N ILE A 478 -18.30 -10.40 -19.55
CA ILE A 478 -17.23 -9.95 -18.64
C ILE A 478 -16.03 -9.42 -19.43
N GLN A 479 -15.65 -10.09 -20.51
CA GLN A 479 -14.54 -9.69 -21.35
C GLN A 479 -14.81 -8.37 -22.08
N ALA A 480 -16.01 -8.20 -22.62
CA ALA A 480 -16.39 -7.02 -23.39
C ALA A 480 -16.70 -5.78 -22.54
N ASP A 481 -17.22 -5.96 -21.31
CA ASP A 481 -17.74 -4.84 -20.51
C ASP A 481 -16.94 -4.53 -19.25
N LEU A 482 -16.24 -5.52 -18.67
CA LEU A 482 -15.41 -5.31 -17.47
C LEU A 482 -13.92 -5.28 -17.83
N ASN A 483 -13.42 -6.34 -18.46
CA ASN A 483 -11.98 -6.45 -18.78
C ASN A 483 -11.56 -5.40 -19.82
N SER A 484 -12.45 -5.04 -20.75
CA SER A 484 -12.17 -4.00 -21.74
C SER A 484 -11.94 -2.62 -21.12
N VAL A 485 -12.68 -2.27 -20.06
CA VAL A 485 -12.50 -1.04 -19.29
C VAL A 485 -11.18 -1.08 -18.54
N PHE A 486 -10.86 -2.21 -17.93
CA PHE A 486 -9.55 -2.44 -17.31
C PHE A 486 -8.42 -2.27 -18.34
N TYR A 487 -8.54 -2.82 -19.55
CA TYR A 487 -7.53 -2.65 -20.59
C TYR A 487 -7.36 -1.19 -21.01
N CYS A 488 -8.46 -0.46 -21.18
CA CYS A 488 -8.42 0.97 -21.46
C CYS A 488 -7.68 1.74 -20.36
N ALA A 489 -8.04 1.48 -19.09
CA ALA A 489 -7.41 2.12 -17.94
C ALA A 489 -5.92 1.80 -17.86
N LYS A 490 -5.56 0.52 -17.98
CA LYS A 490 -4.17 0.04 -17.93
C LYS A 490 -3.33 0.61 -19.07
N ALA A 491 -3.91 0.81 -20.25
CA ALA A 491 -3.18 1.36 -21.40
C ALA A 491 -2.92 2.86 -21.29
N VAL A 492 -3.92 3.66 -20.85
CA VAL A 492 -3.78 5.12 -20.74
C VAL A 492 -3.14 5.59 -19.43
N GLY A 493 -3.25 4.80 -18.36
CA GLY A 493 -2.74 5.13 -17.02
C GLY A 493 -1.26 5.54 -16.99
N PRO A 494 -0.33 4.80 -17.64
CA PRO A 494 1.07 5.19 -17.74
C PRO A 494 1.28 6.57 -18.37
N HIS A 495 0.51 6.91 -19.41
CA HIS A 495 0.59 8.22 -20.06
C HIS A 495 0.10 9.35 -19.13
N PHE A 496 -1.00 9.13 -18.41
CA PHE A 496 -1.46 10.09 -17.40
C PHE A 496 -0.44 10.29 -16.27
N LYS A 497 0.17 9.19 -15.80
CA LYS A 497 1.19 9.23 -14.75
C LYS A 497 2.43 9.99 -15.21
N GLU A 498 2.93 9.74 -16.42
CA GLU A 498 4.06 10.46 -17.00
C GLU A 498 3.78 11.97 -17.10
N ARG A 499 2.55 12.34 -17.44
CA ARG A 499 2.13 13.74 -17.57
C ARG A 499 1.76 14.41 -16.25
N GLY A 500 1.57 13.66 -15.17
CA GLY A 500 1.05 14.18 -13.90
C GLY A 500 -0.38 14.73 -13.96
N LYS A 501 -1.11 14.49 -15.06
CA LYS A 501 -2.49 14.94 -15.26
C LYS A 501 -3.25 13.99 -16.18
N GLY A 502 -4.51 13.71 -15.84
CA GLY A 502 -5.44 12.99 -16.72
C GLY A 502 -6.86 12.92 -16.15
N SER A 503 -7.84 12.60 -17.02
CA SER A 503 -9.20 12.24 -16.61
C SER A 503 -9.67 10.96 -17.28
N PHE A 504 -9.99 9.95 -16.50
CA PHE A 504 -10.56 8.69 -16.97
C PHE A 504 -12.05 8.63 -16.63
N VAL A 505 -12.89 8.45 -17.65
CA VAL A 505 -14.34 8.41 -17.50
C VAL A 505 -14.83 7.05 -17.96
N ILE A 506 -15.50 6.32 -17.07
CA ILE A 506 -16.05 4.99 -17.36
C ILE A 506 -17.55 5.12 -17.60
N THR A 507 -18.04 4.60 -18.73
CA THR A 507 -19.47 4.40 -18.93
C THR A 507 -19.89 3.06 -18.31
N ALA A 508 -20.40 3.14 -17.09
CA ALA A 508 -21.01 2.03 -16.38
C ALA A 508 -22.49 1.89 -16.83
N SER A 509 -23.41 1.70 -15.88
CA SER A 509 -24.85 1.58 -16.13
C SER A 509 -25.63 1.60 -14.81
N MET A 510 -26.89 2.03 -14.82
CA MET A 510 -27.81 1.80 -13.70
C MET A 510 -27.91 0.32 -13.33
N SER A 511 -27.70 -0.59 -14.29
CA SER A 511 -27.64 -2.04 -14.10
C SER A 511 -26.52 -2.51 -13.17
N GLY A 512 -25.52 -1.67 -12.89
CA GLY A 512 -24.53 -1.94 -11.85
C GLY A 512 -25.00 -1.62 -10.42
N HIS A 513 -26.16 -0.97 -10.28
CA HIS A 513 -26.78 -0.59 -9.00
C HIS A 513 -28.02 -1.42 -8.68
N ILE A 514 -28.74 -1.88 -9.71
CA ILE A 514 -30.00 -2.61 -9.58
C ILE A 514 -30.01 -3.79 -10.55
N VAL A 515 -31.06 -4.62 -10.45
CA VAL A 515 -31.35 -5.67 -11.43
C VAL A 515 -32.47 -5.17 -12.33
N ASN A 516 -32.23 -5.09 -13.64
CA ASN A 516 -33.25 -4.69 -14.61
C ASN A 516 -34.41 -5.69 -14.62
N PHE A 517 -35.61 -5.20 -14.90
CA PHE A 517 -36.81 -5.99 -15.14
C PHE A 517 -37.48 -5.47 -16.44
N PRO A 518 -38.16 -6.32 -17.24
CA PRO A 518 -38.37 -7.77 -17.06
C PRO A 518 -37.24 -8.68 -17.56
N GLN A 519 -36.27 -8.15 -18.31
CA GLN A 519 -35.23 -8.97 -18.94
C GLN A 519 -34.11 -9.38 -17.97
N GLU A 520 -33.72 -10.65 -18.02
CA GLU A 520 -32.65 -11.22 -17.22
C GLU A 520 -31.28 -11.01 -17.89
N GLN A 521 -30.32 -10.44 -17.18
CA GLN A 521 -29.02 -10.04 -17.74
C GLN A 521 -27.91 -9.94 -16.68
N THR A 522 -27.86 -10.88 -15.74
CA THR A 522 -26.96 -10.84 -14.58
C THR A 522 -25.48 -10.64 -14.93
N SER A 523 -24.98 -11.21 -16.03
CA SER A 523 -23.58 -11.01 -16.47
C SER A 523 -23.29 -9.54 -16.75
N TYR A 524 -24.21 -8.84 -17.41
CA TYR A 524 -24.13 -7.41 -17.68
C TYR A 524 -24.21 -6.60 -16.39
N ASN A 525 -25.16 -6.92 -15.51
CA ASN A 525 -25.32 -6.24 -14.21
C ASN A 525 -24.03 -6.34 -13.38
N VAL A 526 -23.44 -7.53 -13.31
CA VAL A 526 -22.17 -7.78 -12.59
C VAL A 526 -21.00 -7.04 -13.23
N ALA A 527 -20.86 -7.07 -14.57
CA ALA A 527 -19.82 -6.32 -15.26
C ALA A 527 -19.92 -4.82 -14.94
N LYS A 528 -21.13 -4.24 -14.99
CA LYS A 528 -21.36 -2.82 -14.73
C LYS A 528 -21.17 -2.44 -13.26
N ALA A 529 -21.51 -3.31 -12.32
CA ALA A 529 -21.17 -3.13 -10.91
C ALA A 529 -19.64 -3.09 -10.69
N GLY A 530 -18.92 -3.99 -11.36
CA GLY A 530 -17.46 -4.01 -11.39
C GLY A 530 -16.87 -2.71 -11.94
N CYS A 531 -17.43 -2.16 -13.01
CA CYS A 531 -17.01 -0.89 -13.59
C CYS A 531 -17.19 0.31 -12.65
N ILE A 532 -18.30 0.37 -11.90
CA ILE A 532 -18.53 1.43 -10.90
C ILE A 532 -17.48 1.36 -9.80
N HIS A 533 -17.21 0.16 -9.27
CA HIS A 533 -16.20 0.00 -8.22
C HIS A 533 -14.77 0.21 -8.74
N MET A 534 -14.50 -0.17 -9.99
CA MET A 534 -13.22 0.08 -10.67
C MET A 534 -12.92 1.58 -10.73
N ALA A 535 -13.92 2.42 -10.99
CA ALA A 535 -13.74 3.87 -10.96
C ALA A 535 -13.27 4.37 -9.58
N ARG A 536 -13.89 3.88 -8.49
CA ARG A 536 -13.50 4.25 -7.11
C ARG A 536 -12.10 3.77 -6.76
N SER A 537 -11.79 2.52 -7.12
CA SER A 537 -10.49 1.92 -6.81
C SER A 537 -9.36 2.62 -7.57
N LEU A 538 -9.54 2.86 -8.87
CA LEU A 538 -8.55 3.56 -9.69
C LEU A 538 -8.42 5.05 -9.30
N ALA A 539 -9.49 5.70 -8.85
CA ALA A 539 -9.39 7.06 -8.32
C ALA A 539 -8.43 7.16 -7.14
N ASN A 540 -8.44 6.17 -6.24
CA ASN A 540 -7.49 6.09 -5.13
C ASN A 540 -6.08 5.70 -5.60
N GLU A 541 -5.98 4.77 -6.56
CA GLU A 541 -4.70 4.33 -7.12
C GLU A 541 -3.99 5.45 -7.89
N TRP A 542 -4.74 6.28 -8.61
CA TRP A 542 -4.23 7.34 -9.49
C TRP A 542 -4.31 8.74 -8.87
N ARG A 543 -4.60 8.83 -7.56
CA ARG A 543 -4.78 10.09 -6.81
C ARG A 543 -3.66 11.12 -7.01
N ASP A 544 -2.46 10.65 -7.34
CA ASP A 544 -1.27 11.49 -7.48
C ASP A 544 -1.14 12.14 -8.87
N PHE A 545 -1.97 11.77 -9.86
CA PHE A 545 -1.79 12.21 -11.25
C PHE A 545 -3.05 12.24 -12.12
N ALA A 546 -4.16 11.59 -11.74
CA ALA A 546 -5.36 11.56 -12.55
C ALA A 546 -6.64 11.41 -11.73
N ARG A 547 -7.75 11.84 -12.33
CA ARG A 547 -9.11 11.62 -11.81
C ARG A 547 -9.75 10.44 -12.51
N VAL A 548 -10.56 9.69 -11.79
CA VAL A 548 -11.34 8.58 -12.35
C VAL A 548 -12.77 8.66 -11.85
N ASN A 549 -13.74 8.71 -12.76
CA ASN A 549 -15.17 8.75 -12.40
C ASN A 549 -15.98 7.84 -13.32
N SER A 550 -17.18 7.46 -12.89
CA SER A 550 -18.13 6.72 -13.72
C SER A 550 -19.43 7.48 -13.95
N ILE A 551 -20.07 7.18 -15.08
CA ILE A 551 -21.45 7.57 -15.36
C ILE A 551 -22.25 6.29 -15.46
N SER A 552 -23.42 6.27 -14.83
CA SER A 552 -24.36 5.16 -14.83
C SER A 552 -25.65 5.56 -15.56
N PRO A 553 -25.70 5.45 -16.91
CA PRO A 553 -26.92 5.70 -17.68
C PRO A 553 -28.03 4.69 -17.36
N GLY A 554 -29.29 5.11 -17.48
CA GLY A 554 -30.44 4.23 -17.52
C GLY A 554 -30.81 3.78 -18.94
N TYR A 555 -32.10 3.70 -19.25
CA TYR A 555 -32.57 3.37 -20.60
C TYR A 555 -32.38 4.55 -21.57
N ILE A 556 -31.43 4.42 -22.49
CA ILE A 556 -31.08 5.44 -23.48
C ILE A 556 -31.51 5.00 -24.88
N ASN A 557 -32.24 5.84 -25.59
CA ASN A 557 -32.68 5.56 -26.95
C ASN A 557 -31.52 5.79 -27.95
N THR A 558 -30.69 4.77 -28.13
CA THR A 558 -29.55 4.81 -29.06
C THR A 558 -29.89 4.39 -30.49
N GLY A 559 -31.17 4.19 -30.80
CA GLY A 559 -31.64 3.61 -32.06
C GLY A 559 -31.54 2.08 -32.13
N LEU A 560 -31.21 1.41 -31.02
CA LEU A 560 -31.30 -0.05 -30.88
C LEU A 560 -32.67 -0.50 -30.32
N GLY A 561 -33.51 0.44 -29.90
CA GLY A 561 -34.86 0.15 -29.38
C GLY A 561 -35.78 -0.52 -30.39
N ASP A 562 -35.51 -0.40 -31.70
CA ASP A 562 -36.31 -1.03 -32.76
C ASP A 562 -36.24 -2.57 -32.71
N PHE A 563 -35.26 -3.14 -32.01
CA PHE A 563 -35.11 -4.60 -31.80
C PHE A 563 -35.78 -5.10 -30.51
N VAL A 564 -36.32 -4.20 -29.69
CA VAL A 564 -37.03 -4.52 -28.46
C VAL A 564 -38.52 -4.39 -28.72
N ASP A 565 -39.32 -5.37 -28.29
CA ASP A 565 -40.76 -5.33 -28.47
C ASP A 565 -41.40 -4.12 -27.74
N GLU A 566 -42.51 -3.61 -28.27
CA GLU A 566 -43.17 -2.43 -27.72
C GLU A 566 -43.65 -2.61 -26.28
N GLU A 567 -43.99 -3.83 -25.87
CA GLU A 567 -44.52 -4.13 -24.54
C GLU A 567 -43.41 -3.98 -23.50
N THR A 568 -42.23 -4.54 -23.76
CA THR A 568 -41.03 -4.35 -22.95
C THR A 568 -40.64 -2.88 -22.86
N GLN A 569 -40.67 -2.14 -23.98
CA GLN A 569 -40.39 -0.70 -23.96
C GLN A 569 -41.41 0.09 -23.11
N LYS A 570 -42.70 -0.24 -23.20
CA LYS A 570 -43.76 0.36 -22.37
C LYS A 570 -43.55 0.03 -20.90
N SER A 571 -43.17 -1.21 -20.58
CA SER A 571 -42.84 -1.63 -19.22
C SER A 571 -41.72 -0.79 -18.63
N TRP A 572 -40.61 -0.61 -19.35
CA TRP A 572 -39.52 0.27 -18.92
C TRP A 572 -40.00 1.70 -18.66
N ASN A 573 -40.72 2.30 -19.60
CA ASN A 573 -41.24 3.66 -19.47
C ASN A 573 -42.16 3.84 -18.26
N ASN A 574 -42.98 2.84 -17.92
CA ASN A 574 -43.86 2.87 -16.75
C ASN A 574 -43.09 2.80 -15.42
N MET A 575 -41.93 2.13 -15.41
CA MET A 575 -41.08 2.03 -14.23
C MET A 575 -40.22 3.28 -14.03
N ILE A 576 -39.77 3.93 -15.11
CA ILE A 576 -39.01 5.19 -15.06
C ILE A 576 -39.93 6.32 -14.56
N PRO A 577 -39.60 7.02 -13.45
CA PRO A 577 -40.41 8.16 -12.98
C PRO A 577 -40.59 9.28 -14.00
N MET A 578 -39.58 9.57 -14.82
CA MET A 578 -39.70 10.53 -15.94
C MET A 578 -40.54 10.01 -17.13
N GLY A 579 -41.00 8.76 -17.11
CA GLY A 579 -41.97 8.22 -18.07
C GLY A 579 -41.45 7.98 -19.49
N ARG A 580 -40.13 8.06 -19.70
CA ARG A 580 -39.51 7.93 -21.02
C ARG A 580 -38.07 7.46 -20.94
N GLN A 581 -37.57 6.94 -22.05
CA GLN A 581 -36.14 6.78 -22.29
C GLN A 581 -35.47 8.15 -22.48
N SER A 582 -34.18 8.21 -22.15
CA SER A 582 -33.35 9.39 -22.40
C SER A 582 -32.92 9.46 -23.86
N ASP A 583 -32.85 10.68 -24.40
CA ASP A 583 -32.13 10.97 -25.63
C ASP A 583 -30.60 10.94 -25.31
N PRO A 584 -29.76 10.31 -26.15
CA PRO A 584 -28.31 10.28 -25.97
C PRO A 584 -27.68 11.66 -25.70
N LYS A 585 -28.24 12.73 -26.27
CA LYS A 585 -27.73 14.10 -26.08
C LYS A 585 -27.81 14.60 -24.64
N GLU A 586 -28.70 14.03 -23.83
CA GLU A 586 -28.87 14.40 -22.42
C GLU A 586 -27.66 13.95 -21.57
N LEU A 587 -26.81 13.07 -22.09
CA LEU A 587 -25.62 12.57 -21.38
C LEU A 587 -24.36 13.41 -21.66
N LYS A 588 -24.31 14.16 -22.78
CA LYS A 588 -23.06 14.79 -23.23
C LYS A 588 -22.48 15.74 -22.19
N ALA A 589 -23.33 16.46 -21.46
CA ALA A 589 -22.90 17.38 -20.40
C ALA A 589 -22.17 16.65 -19.26
N ALA A 590 -22.60 15.44 -18.88
CA ALA A 590 -21.94 14.64 -17.85
C ALA A 590 -20.56 14.16 -18.29
N TYR A 591 -20.42 13.74 -19.55
CA TYR A 591 -19.11 13.38 -20.11
C TYR A 591 -18.15 14.56 -20.13
N VAL A 592 -18.60 15.72 -20.60
CA VAL A 592 -17.78 16.95 -20.59
C VAL A 592 -17.43 17.37 -19.15
N TYR A 593 -18.38 17.27 -18.22
CA TYR A 593 -18.13 17.59 -16.80
C TYR A 593 -16.94 16.79 -16.25
N PHE A 594 -16.94 15.46 -16.41
CA PHE A 594 -15.83 14.64 -15.93
C PHE A 594 -14.56 14.75 -16.79
N ALA A 595 -14.67 14.97 -18.09
CA ALA A 595 -13.52 15.13 -18.97
C ALA A 595 -12.79 16.48 -18.81
N SER A 596 -13.48 17.52 -18.33
CA SER A 596 -12.96 18.89 -18.23
C SER A 596 -12.41 19.24 -16.84
N ASP A 597 -11.95 20.48 -16.66
CA ASP A 597 -11.46 20.98 -15.37
C ASP A 597 -12.62 21.42 -14.45
N ALA A 598 -13.87 21.42 -14.92
CA ALA A 598 -15.08 21.71 -14.15
C ALA A 598 -15.33 20.75 -12.97
N SER A 599 -14.61 19.64 -12.93
CA SER A 599 -14.70 18.61 -11.90
C SER A 599 -13.33 18.30 -11.29
N SER A 600 -12.40 19.27 -11.24
CA SER A 600 -11.01 19.03 -10.79
C SER A 600 -10.90 18.41 -9.39
N TYR A 601 -11.93 18.55 -8.56
CA TYR A 601 -12.01 17.98 -7.22
C TYR A 601 -12.98 16.79 -7.09
N THR A 602 -13.51 16.28 -8.20
CA THR A 602 -14.40 15.11 -8.22
C THR A 602 -13.66 13.91 -8.80
N THR A 603 -13.40 12.92 -7.96
CA THR A 603 -12.78 11.64 -8.34
C THR A 603 -13.39 10.52 -7.49
N GLY A 604 -13.53 9.33 -8.04
CA GLY A 604 -14.19 8.18 -7.42
C GLY A 604 -15.72 8.30 -7.33
N ALA A 605 -16.33 9.26 -8.05
CA ALA A 605 -17.77 9.46 -8.04
C ALA A 605 -18.46 8.65 -9.16
N ASP A 606 -19.73 8.32 -8.93
CA ASP A 606 -20.63 7.76 -9.94
C ASP A 606 -21.82 8.69 -10.14
N LEU A 607 -22.10 9.08 -11.40
CA LEU A 607 -23.24 9.92 -11.74
C LEU A 607 -24.34 9.11 -12.42
N ARG A 608 -25.48 8.97 -11.73
CA ARG A 608 -26.67 8.30 -12.25
C ARG A 608 -27.47 9.22 -13.16
N ILE A 609 -27.82 8.72 -14.36
CA ILE A 609 -28.62 9.44 -15.36
C ILE A 609 -29.67 8.47 -15.91
N ASP A 610 -30.72 8.23 -15.14
CA ASP A 610 -31.67 7.12 -15.35
C ASP A 610 -33.14 7.54 -15.34
N GLY A 611 -33.43 8.84 -15.39
CA GLY A 611 -34.80 9.36 -15.29
C GLY A 611 -35.46 9.08 -13.94
N GLY A 612 -34.66 8.83 -12.89
CA GLY A 612 -35.12 8.49 -11.55
C GLY A 612 -35.42 7.01 -11.35
N TYR A 613 -35.02 6.11 -12.27
CA TYR A 613 -35.34 4.69 -12.17
C TYR A 613 -34.92 4.08 -10.83
N ILE A 614 -33.68 4.31 -10.38
CA ILE A 614 -33.15 3.80 -9.10
C ILE A 614 -33.81 4.47 -7.86
N CYS A 615 -34.60 5.53 -8.03
CA CYS A 615 -35.33 6.12 -6.89
C CYS A 615 -36.52 5.26 -6.41
N ARG A 616 -36.90 4.22 -7.17
CA ARG A 616 -37.88 3.20 -6.81
C ARG A 616 -37.17 1.87 -6.66
#